data_AF-A0A060WE96-F1
#
_entry.id   AF-A0A060WE96-F1
#
_cell.length_a   1.000
_cell.length_b   1.000
_cell.length_c   1.000
_cell.angle_alpha   90.00
_cell.angle_beta   90.00
_cell.angle_gamma   90.00
#
_symmetry.space_group_name_H-M   'P 1'
#
loop_
_entity.id
_entity.type
_entity.pdbx_description
1 polymer ?
#
loop_
_entity_poly.entity_id
_entity_poly.type
_entity_poly.pdbx_seq_one_letter_code
_entity_poly.pdbx_strand_id
1 'polypeptide(L)'
;MANCVCTHWSSSRIYLYSSPFIVPSILTSRPVPAAEKHPHSMMMPQPCFTDVSCLNRDTSKVIVVDCKREAFSLQPFNGMALTKWDGNSEDRTLYDLAHFLKTIALSGVDDVRSVLENYALEDDPVEAFKRRQAQLAQEEEQRLAELTKQKKQGMSLGSIAGRFWRSKQE
;
A
#
# COMPACT_ATOMS: atom_id res chain seq x y z
N MET A 1 -18.84 -30.89 -5.88
CA MET A 1 -19.18 -29.67 -6.65
C MET A 1 -19.48 -28.59 -5.62
N ALA A 2 -18.53 -27.68 -5.37
CA ALA A 2 -18.66 -26.68 -4.33
C ALA A 2 -19.54 -25.53 -4.85
N ASN A 3 -20.65 -25.28 -4.16
CA ASN A 3 -21.56 -24.18 -4.46
C ASN A 3 -20.93 -22.87 -3.97
N CYS A 4 -20.49 -22.05 -4.91
CA CYS A 4 -20.06 -20.67 -4.66
C CYS A 4 -21.32 -19.84 -4.37
N VAL A 5 -21.63 -19.60 -3.09
CA VAL A 5 -22.68 -18.65 -2.70
C VAL A 5 -22.06 -17.26 -2.73
N CYS A 6 -22.02 -16.66 -3.92
CA CYS A 6 -21.91 -15.21 -4.02
C CYS A 6 -23.18 -14.63 -3.39
N THR A 7 -23.08 -14.05 -2.21
CA THR A 7 -24.15 -13.23 -1.65
C THR A 7 -24.43 -12.11 -2.65
N HIS A 8 -25.66 -12.15 -3.16
CA HIS A 8 -26.22 -11.21 -4.12
C HIS A 8 -26.05 -9.80 -3.57
N TRP A 9 -25.10 -9.03 -4.12
CA TRP A 9 -25.01 -7.60 -3.84
C TRP A 9 -26.20 -6.96 -4.56
N SER A 10 -27.30 -6.80 -3.83
CA SER A 10 -28.53 -6.19 -4.31
C SER A 10 -28.18 -4.84 -4.94
N SER A 11 -28.35 -4.78 -6.25
CA SER A 11 -28.07 -3.65 -7.11
C SER A 11 -28.94 -2.46 -6.73
N SER A 12 -28.45 -1.59 -5.84
CA SER A 12 -28.99 -0.24 -5.70
C SER A 12 -28.44 0.60 -6.84
N ARG A 13 -29.24 0.58 -7.91
CA ARG A 13 -29.14 1.34 -9.14
C ARG A 13 -28.88 2.84 -8.84
N ILE A 14 -27.66 3.30 -9.06
CA ILE A 14 -27.31 4.74 -9.09
C ILE A 14 -27.85 5.29 -10.41
N TYR A 15 -29.00 5.95 -10.37
CA TYR A 15 -29.39 6.86 -11.45
C TYR A 15 -28.68 8.20 -11.20
N LEU A 16 -27.66 8.50 -12.00
CA LEU A 16 -27.17 9.87 -12.14
C LEU A 16 -28.18 10.64 -12.99
N TYR A 17 -29.11 11.34 -12.35
CA TYR A 17 -29.92 12.36 -13.02
C TYR A 17 -29.18 13.70 -12.87
N SER A 18 -28.68 14.26 -13.97
CA SER A 18 -28.12 15.61 -13.98
C SER A 18 -29.24 16.61 -13.71
N SER A 19 -29.13 17.30 -12.58
CA SER A 19 -29.98 18.47 -12.25
C SER A 19 -29.74 19.59 -13.27
N PRO A 20 -30.78 20.36 -13.58
CA PRO A 20 -30.73 21.71 -13.03
C PRO A 20 -32.08 22.06 -12.42
N PHE A 21 -32.09 22.48 -11.15
CA PHE A 21 -32.81 23.67 -10.66
C PHE A 21 -32.66 23.78 -9.13
N ILE A 22 -32.15 24.95 -8.73
CA ILE A 22 -32.52 25.76 -7.55
C ILE A 22 -32.62 25.03 -6.19
N VAL A 23 -31.63 25.33 -5.33
CA VAL A 23 -31.68 25.17 -3.87
C VAL A 23 -32.85 25.97 -3.28
N PRO A 24 -33.50 25.44 -2.24
CA PRO A 24 -33.53 26.21 -1.01
C PRO A 24 -33.10 25.39 0.20
N SER A 25 -32.38 26.08 1.09
CA SER A 25 -31.97 25.62 2.40
C SER A 25 -33.10 24.98 3.19
N ILE A 26 -32.92 23.72 3.60
CA ILE A 26 -33.59 23.16 4.77
C ILE A 26 -32.59 22.33 5.56
N LEU A 27 -32.16 22.92 6.67
CA LEU A 27 -31.51 22.29 7.79
C LEU A 27 -32.49 21.26 8.38
N THR A 28 -32.39 20.00 7.98
CA THR A 28 -32.95 18.89 8.76
C THR A 28 -31.89 17.83 8.94
N SER A 29 -31.16 17.94 10.05
CA SER A 29 -30.45 16.84 10.69
C SER A 29 -31.48 15.79 11.14
N ARG A 30 -31.94 14.94 10.22
CA ARG A 30 -32.64 13.72 10.60
C ARG A 30 -31.58 12.65 10.87
N PRO A 31 -31.46 12.12 12.10
CA PRO A 31 -30.55 11.02 12.37
C PRO A 31 -30.95 9.81 11.53
N VAL A 32 -29.95 9.12 10.97
CA VAL A 32 -30.13 7.82 10.32
C VAL A 32 -30.80 6.90 11.35
N PRO A 33 -31.96 6.27 11.05
CA PRO A 33 -32.60 5.37 12.00
C PRO A 33 -31.64 4.24 12.33
N ALA A 34 -31.27 4.12 13.62
CA ALA A 34 -30.51 2.99 14.11
C ALA A 34 -31.35 1.74 13.84
N ALA A 35 -30.88 0.88 12.96
CA ALA A 35 -31.50 -0.42 12.72
C ALA A 35 -31.47 -1.22 14.03
N GLU A 36 -32.64 -1.41 14.62
CA GLU A 36 -32.82 -2.18 15.85
C GLU A 36 -32.51 -3.66 15.57
N LYS A 37 -31.34 -4.12 16.02
CA LYS A 37 -30.91 -5.51 15.83
C LYS A 37 -31.74 -6.42 16.73
N HIS A 38 -32.67 -7.17 16.14
CA HIS A 38 -33.47 -8.17 16.86
C HIS A 38 -32.56 -9.20 17.57
N PRO A 39 -32.83 -9.53 18.85
CA PRO A 39 -31.92 -10.32 19.70
C PRO A 39 -31.75 -11.78 19.26
N HIS A 40 -32.66 -12.32 18.43
CA HIS A 40 -32.58 -13.69 17.92
C HIS A 40 -31.75 -13.85 16.62
N SER A 41 -31.22 -12.76 16.07
CA SER A 41 -30.31 -12.81 14.90
C SER A 41 -28.84 -12.70 15.33
N MET A 42 -28.44 -13.42 16.39
CA MET A 42 -27.03 -13.58 16.78
C MET A 42 -26.40 -14.80 16.08
N MET A 43 -26.70 -15.05 14.81
CA MET A 43 -25.82 -15.89 14.01
C MET A 43 -24.57 -15.05 13.73
N MET A 44 -23.46 -15.36 14.40
CA MET A 44 -22.17 -14.83 13.99
C MET A 44 -22.00 -15.16 12.49
N PRO A 45 -21.76 -14.17 11.62
CA PRO A 45 -21.58 -14.44 10.21
C PRO A 45 -20.43 -15.43 10.08
N GLN A 46 -20.67 -16.53 9.36
CA GLN A 46 -19.62 -17.49 9.05
C GLN A 46 -18.44 -16.76 8.41
N PRO A 47 -17.19 -17.18 8.69
CA PRO A 47 -16.03 -16.58 8.06
C PRO A 47 -16.18 -16.63 6.54
N CYS A 48 -16.13 -15.46 5.91
CA CYS A 48 -16.18 -15.35 4.45
C CYS A 48 -14.78 -15.64 3.94
N PHE A 49 -14.61 -16.78 3.27
CA PHE A 49 -13.35 -17.16 2.64
C PHE A 49 -13.35 -16.68 1.19
N THR A 50 -12.24 -16.07 0.78
CA THR A 50 -11.99 -15.69 -0.61
C THR A 50 -11.11 -16.76 -1.23
N ASP A 51 -11.63 -17.47 -2.24
CA ASP A 51 -10.84 -18.42 -3.03
C ASP A 51 -10.27 -17.71 -4.26
N VAL A 52 -8.95 -17.45 -4.23
CA VAL A 52 -8.23 -16.78 -5.31
C VAL A 52 -8.15 -17.65 -6.57
N SER A 53 -8.19 -18.98 -6.44
CA SER A 53 -8.13 -19.90 -7.58
C SER A 53 -9.36 -19.83 -8.49
N CYS A 54 -10.47 -19.34 -7.94
CA CYS A 54 -11.70 -19.10 -8.69
C CYS A 54 -11.67 -17.80 -9.49
N LEU A 55 -10.66 -16.94 -9.27
CA LEU A 55 -10.44 -15.78 -10.11
C LEU A 55 -9.76 -16.26 -11.41
N ASN A 56 -10.33 -15.94 -12.56
CA ASN A 56 -9.73 -16.22 -13.87
C ASN A 56 -8.51 -15.32 -14.12
N ARG A 57 -7.52 -15.39 -13.23
CA ARG A 57 -6.32 -14.57 -13.14
C ARG A 57 -5.19 -15.44 -12.60
N ASP A 58 -3.97 -15.14 -13.03
CA ASP A 58 -2.79 -15.81 -12.50
C ASP A 58 -2.60 -15.44 -11.02
N THR A 59 -2.57 -16.45 -10.15
CA THR A 59 -2.40 -16.28 -8.70
C THR A 59 -1.03 -15.67 -8.35
N SER A 60 -0.01 -15.79 -9.22
CA SER A 60 1.28 -15.12 -9.05
C SER A 60 1.20 -13.59 -9.16
N LYS A 61 0.08 -13.05 -9.66
CA LYS A 61 -0.18 -11.61 -9.86
C LYS A 61 -1.37 -11.09 -9.04
N VAL A 62 -1.92 -11.88 -8.13
CA VAL A 62 -3.07 -11.50 -7.31
C VAL A 62 -2.67 -11.31 -5.86
N ILE A 63 -3.10 -10.20 -5.28
CA ILE A 63 -2.95 -9.89 -3.86
C ILE A 63 -4.35 -9.68 -3.28
N VAL A 64 -4.68 -10.39 -2.20
CA VAL A 64 -5.89 -10.21 -1.40
C VAL A 64 -5.54 -9.32 -0.23
N VAL A 65 -6.25 -8.21 -0.08
CA VAL A 65 -6.09 -7.29 1.04
C VAL A 65 -7.36 -7.34 1.88
N ASP A 66 -7.23 -7.71 3.15
CA ASP A 66 -8.36 -7.77 4.09
C ASP A 66 -7.89 -7.36 5.49
N CYS A 67 -8.81 -7.02 6.39
CA CYS A 67 -8.51 -6.81 7.80
C CYS A 67 -8.47 -8.13 8.59
N LYS A 68 -8.98 -9.22 8.00
CA LYS A 68 -9.11 -10.55 8.62
C LYS A 68 -8.22 -11.55 7.92
N ARG A 69 -7.33 -12.21 8.67
CA ARG A 69 -6.45 -13.26 8.13
C ARG A 69 -7.23 -14.47 7.61
N GLU A 70 -8.42 -14.70 8.15
CA GLU A 70 -9.28 -15.81 7.73
C GLU A 70 -9.73 -15.66 6.28
N ALA A 71 -9.87 -14.42 5.79
CA ALA A 71 -10.40 -14.12 4.45
C ALA A 71 -9.57 -14.74 3.32
N PHE A 72 -8.29 -14.98 3.54
CA PHE A 72 -7.36 -15.57 2.56
C PHE A 72 -6.71 -16.86 3.07
N SER A 73 -7.34 -17.52 4.04
CA SER A 73 -6.80 -18.78 4.62
C SER A 73 -6.65 -19.92 3.60
N LEU A 74 -7.39 -19.89 2.48
CA LEU A 74 -7.25 -20.84 1.37
C LEU A 74 -5.97 -20.61 0.55
N GLN A 75 -5.44 -19.39 0.53
CA GLN A 75 -4.22 -19.01 -0.16
C GLN A 75 -3.41 -18.01 0.71
N PRO A 76 -2.77 -18.48 1.79
CA PRO A 76 -2.15 -17.61 2.79
C PRO A 76 -1.05 -16.71 2.23
N PHE A 77 -0.35 -17.16 1.19
CA PHE A 77 0.73 -16.42 0.54
C PHE A 77 0.24 -15.33 -0.43
N ASN A 78 -1.05 -15.28 -0.74
CA ASN A 78 -1.65 -14.24 -1.56
C ASN A 78 -2.27 -13.12 -0.72
N GLY A 79 -2.30 -13.27 0.61
CA GLY A 79 -2.99 -12.35 1.50
C GLY A 79 -2.06 -11.36 2.20
N MET A 80 -2.56 -10.14 2.38
CA MET A 80 -2.00 -9.14 3.28
C MET A 80 -3.09 -8.68 4.25
N ALA A 81 -2.87 -8.92 5.55
CA ALA A 81 -3.78 -8.45 6.59
C ALA A 81 -3.41 -7.02 7.00
N LEU A 82 -4.39 -6.12 6.98
CA LEU A 82 -4.27 -4.76 7.50
C LEU A 82 -4.90 -4.63 8.88
N THR A 83 -4.48 -3.61 9.61
CA THR A 83 -5.20 -3.15 10.80
C THR A 83 -6.58 -2.63 10.39
N LYS A 84 -7.58 -2.92 11.23
CA LYS A 84 -8.93 -2.42 11.00
C LYS A 84 -8.95 -0.91 11.24
N TRP A 85 -9.46 -0.16 10.28
CA TRP A 85 -9.67 1.28 10.44
C TRP A 85 -10.61 1.56 11.62
N ASP A 86 -10.17 2.47 12.49
CA ASP A 86 -10.85 2.85 13.74
C ASP A 86 -11.75 4.10 13.56
N GLY A 87 -11.71 4.74 12.40
CA GLY A 87 -12.42 5.99 12.11
C GLY A 87 -11.54 7.24 12.17
N ASN A 88 -10.24 7.12 12.45
CA ASN A 88 -9.32 8.25 12.48
C ASN A 88 -9.17 8.91 11.09
N SER A 89 -9.39 10.22 11.01
CA SER A 89 -9.25 11.00 9.77
C SER A 89 -7.80 11.24 9.35
N GLU A 90 -6.87 11.15 10.30
CA GLU A 90 -5.44 11.30 10.05
C GLU A 90 -4.78 9.98 9.63
N ASP A 91 -5.54 8.88 9.53
CA ASP A 91 -5.07 7.59 9.07
C ASP A 91 -4.58 7.68 7.62
N ARG A 92 -3.34 7.24 7.38
CA ARG A 92 -2.70 7.20 6.05
C ARG A 92 -2.39 5.79 5.57
N THR A 93 -2.85 4.76 6.26
CA THR A 93 -2.57 3.34 5.98
C THR A 93 -2.91 2.97 4.54
N LEU A 94 -4.06 3.41 4.02
CA LEU A 94 -4.45 3.14 2.63
C LEU A 94 -3.58 3.88 1.61
N TYR A 95 -3.09 5.07 1.94
CA TYR A 95 -2.16 5.82 1.10
C TYR A 95 -0.80 5.11 1.04
N ASP A 96 -0.29 4.67 2.18
CA ASP A 96 0.97 3.95 2.29
C ASP A 96 0.88 2.57 1.60
N LEU A 97 -0.25 1.88 1.75
CA LEU A 97 -0.54 0.64 1.02
C LEU A 97 -0.56 0.86 -0.49
N ALA A 98 -1.17 1.94 -0.98
CA ALA A 98 -1.18 2.24 -2.40
C ALA A 98 0.25 2.45 -2.93
N HIS A 99 1.12 3.09 -2.15
CA HIS A 99 2.54 3.22 -2.48
C HIS A 99 3.27 1.87 -2.51
N PHE A 100 3.00 0.99 -1.53
CA PHE A 100 3.53 -0.37 -1.50
C PHE A 100 3.13 -1.17 -2.75
N LEU A 101 1.83 -1.21 -3.07
CA LEU A 101 1.31 -1.94 -4.24
C LEU A 101 1.85 -1.36 -5.56
N LYS A 102 1.96 -0.03 -5.66
CA LYS A 102 2.58 0.63 -6.81
C LYS A 102 4.05 0.23 -6.96
N THR A 103 4.78 0.12 -5.86
CA THR A 103 6.19 -0.29 -5.86
C THR A 103 6.33 -1.72 -6.39
N ILE A 104 5.48 -2.66 -5.95
CA ILE A 104 5.45 -4.04 -6.48
C ILE A 104 5.14 -4.06 -7.97
N ALA A 105 4.15 -3.26 -8.41
CA ALA A 105 3.77 -3.21 -9.81
C ALA A 105 4.89 -2.68 -10.72
N LEU A 106 5.70 -1.73 -10.22
CA LEU A 106 6.79 -1.12 -10.97
C LEU A 106 8.12 -1.87 -10.87
N SER A 107 8.33 -2.67 -9.83
CA SER A 107 9.58 -3.41 -9.63
C SER A 107 9.76 -4.60 -10.58
N GLY A 108 8.72 -4.97 -11.33
CA GLY A 108 8.79 -6.07 -12.30
C GLY A 108 8.87 -7.46 -11.65
N VAL A 109 8.32 -7.62 -10.45
CA VAL A 109 8.31 -8.90 -9.73
C VAL A 109 7.50 -9.95 -10.51
N ASP A 110 8.12 -11.11 -10.74
CA ASP A 110 7.50 -12.24 -11.44
C ASP A 110 6.40 -12.91 -10.60
N ASP A 111 6.61 -13.07 -9.30
CA ASP A 111 5.63 -13.67 -8.38
C ASP A 111 5.48 -12.83 -7.11
N VAL A 112 4.30 -12.23 -6.93
CA VAL A 112 4.02 -11.35 -5.78
C VAL A 112 4.07 -12.08 -4.44
N ARG A 113 3.86 -13.40 -4.43
CA ARG A 113 3.86 -14.21 -3.19
C ARG A 113 5.22 -14.17 -2.49
N SER A 114 6.30 -14.19 -3.27
CA SER A 114 7.67 -14.05 -2.75
C SER A 114 7.89 -12.73 -2.00
N VAL A 115 7.26 -11.65 -2.48
CA VAL A 115 7.31 -10.36 -1.79
C VAL A 115 6.50 -10.41 -0.52
N LEU A 116 5.27 -10.92 -0.58
CA LEU A 116 4.37 -11.01 0.58
C LEU A 116 4.94 -11.88 1.71
N GLU A 117 5.64 -12.97 1.39
CA GLU A 117 6.35 -13.81 2.36
C GLU A 117 7.37 -13.01 3.19
N ASN A 118 8.10 -12.08 2.58
CA ASN A 118 9.06 -11.20 3.28
C ASN A 118 8.41 -10.21 4.25
N TYR A 119 7.08 -10.08 4.20
CA TYR A 119 6.30 -9.24 5.10
C TYR A 119 5.35 -10.07 5.99
N ALA A 120 5.27 -11.38 5.81
CA ALA A 120 4.30 -12.24 6.51
C ALA A 120 4.56 -12.34 8.03
N LEU A 121 5.81 -12.17 8.45
CA LEU A 121 6.22 -12.16 9.86
C LEU A 121 6.16 -10.77 10.52
N GLU A 122 5.92 -9.72 9.73
CA GLU A 122 5.80 -8.37 10.28
C GLU A 122 4.39 -8.19 10.88
N ASP A 123 4.31 -7.52 12.02
CA ASP A 123 3.02 -7.23 12.66
C ASP A 123 2.17 -6.30 11.79
N ASP A 124 2.82 -5.27 11.21
CA ASP A 124 2.24 -4.38 10.22
C ASP A 124 3.14 -4.33 8.97
N PRO A 125 2.69 -4.92 7.85
CA PRO A 125 3.50 -4.98 6.63
C PRO A 125 3.68 -3.61 5.97
N VAL A 126 2.75 -2.68 6.15
CA VAL A 126 2.79 -1.33 5.57
C VAL A 126 3.82 -0.48 6.33
N GLU A 127 3.84 -0.57 7.67
CA GLU A 127 4.88 0.07 8.48
C GLU A 127 6.28 -0.51 8.20
N ALA A 128 6.38 -1.84 8.10
CA ALA A 128 7.64 -2.49 7.75
C ALA A 128 8.16 -2.03 6.38
N PHE A 129 7.27 -1.82 5.41
CA PHE A 129 7.64 -1.26 4.11
C PHE A 129 8.19 0.17 4.24
N LYS A 130 7.51 1.06 4.98
CA LYS A 130 7.99 2.42 5.23
C LYS A 130 9.37 2.46 5.88
N ARG A 131 9.58 1.64 6.91
CA ARG A 131 10.88 1.51 7.58
C ARG A 131 11.98 1.13 6.60
N ARG A 132 11.74 0.13 5.74
CA ARG A 132 12.73 -0.32 4.74
C ARG A 132 12.99 0.75 3.67
N GLN A 133 11.96 1.47 3.22
CA GLN A 133 12.15 2.58 2.27
C GLN A 133 13.01 3.71 2.87
N ALA A 134 12.78 4.05 4.14
CA ALA A 134 13.59 5.06 4.83
C ALA A 134 15.06 4.63 4.99
N GLN A 135 15.30 3.35 5.32
CA GLN A 135 16.65 2.79 5.41
C GLN A 135 17.40 2.86 4.08
N LEU A 136 16.75 2.45 2.98
CA LEU A 136 17.36 2.51 1.64
C LEU A 136 17.70 3.94 1.23
N ALA A 137 16.82 4.91 1.52
CA ALA A 137 17.08 6.32 1.23
C ALA A 137 18.28 6.88 2.02
N GLN A 138 18.42 6.50 3.29
CA GLN A 138 19.56 6.89 4.12
C GLN A 138 20.88 6.29 3.62
N GLU A 139 20.87 5.02 3.24
CA GLU A 139 22.04 4.35 2.67
C GLU A 139 22.48 4.99 1.35
N GLU A 140 21.53 5.36 0.49
CA GLU A 140 21.81 6.05 -0.77
C GLU A 140 22.43 7.44 -0.52
N GLU A 141 21.89 8.22 0.42
CA GLU A 141 22.43 9.52 0.79
C GLU A 141 23.86 9.40 1.35
N GLN A 142 24.12 8.41 2.20
CA GLN A 142 25.46 8.14 2.72
C GLN A 142 26.45 7.80 1.60
N ARG A 143 26.07 6.91 0.66
CA ARG A 143 26.90 6.57 -0.51
C ARG A 143 27.20 7.81 -1.36
N LEU A 144 26.21 8.67 -1.62
CA LEU A 144 26.40 9.92 -2.36
C LEU A 144 27.32 10.90 -1.61
N ALA A 145 27.20 10.99 -0.29
CA ALA A 145 28.07 11.82 0.55
C ALA A 145 29.52 11.31 0.56
N GLU A 146 29.73 10.00 0.58
CA GLU A 146 31.07 9.40 0.48
C GLU A 146 31.70 9.64 -0.88
N LEU A 147 30.96 9.44 -1.97
CA LEU A 147 31.43 9.70 -3.34
C LEU A 147 31.81 11.18 -3.54
N THR A 148 31.03 12.11 -2.99
CA THR A 148 31.35 13.55 -3.07
C THR A 148 32.56 13.93 -2.22
N LYS A 149 32.75 13.32 -1.03
CA LYS A 149 33.96 13.49 -0.21
C LYS A 149 35.22 12.96 -0.92
N GLN A 150 35.16 11.76 -1.49
CA GLN A 150 36.26 11.17 -2.27
C GLN A 150 36.62 12.04 -3.48
N LYS A 151 35.61 12.56 -4.20
CA LYS A 151 35.83 13.48 -5.34
C LYS A 151 36.52 14.78 -4.93
N LYS A 152 36.15 15.37 -3.78
CA LYS A 152 36.80 16.58 -3.23
C LYS A 152 38.26 16.31 -2.83
N GLN A 153 38.55 15.16 -2.22
CA GLN A 153 39.93 14.77 -1.89
C GLN A 153 40.79 14.56 -3.15
N GLY A 154 40.27 13.91 -4.18
CA GLY A 154 40.95 13.73 -5.47
C GLY A 154 41.20 15.02 -6.25
N MET A 155 40.26 15.98 -6.22
CA MET A 155 40.44 17.30 -6.84
C MET A 155 41.39 18.21 -6.04
N SER A 156 41.58 17.96 -4.73
CA SER A 156 42.48 18.75 -3.89
C SER A 156 43.97 18.46 -4.12
N LEU A 157 44.32 17.26 -4.64
CA LEU A 157 45.72 16.87 -4.93
C LEU A 157 46.19 17.25 -6.34
N GLY A 158 45.28 17.64 -7.24
CA GLY A 158 45.60 18.05 -8.63
C GLY A 158 45.99 19.52 -8.81
N SER A 159 45.88 20.35 -7.77
CA SER A 159 46.01 21.82 -7.86
C SER A 159 47.45 22.36 -7.81
N ILE A 160 48.47 21.50 -7.59
CA ILE A 160 49.86 21.93 -7.35
C ILE A 160 50.75 21.82 -8.62
N ALA A 161 50.30 21.16 -9.69
CA ALA A 161 51.12 20.96 -10.90
C ALA A 161 51.30 22.19 -11.81
N GLY A 162 50.69 23.35 -11.49
CA GLY A 162 50.67 24.53 -12.37
C GLY A 162 51.53 25.73 -11.96
N ARG A 163 52.20 25.71 -10.80
CA ARG A 163 52.88 26.91 -10.25
C ARG A 163 54.41 26.81 -10.17
N PHE A 164 55.04 25.94 -10.97
CA PHE A 164 56.50 25.78 -10.96
C PHE A 164 57.21 26.10 -12.29
N TRP A 165 56.49 26.48 -13.35
CA TRP A 165 57.09 26.73 -14.69
C TRP A 165 56.89 28.17 -15.20
N ARG A 166 57.13 29.17 -14.35
CA ARG A 166 57.10 30.59 -14.78
C ARG A 166 58.23 31.43 -14.16
N SER A 167 59.47 30.99 -14.35
CA SER A 167 60.66 31.79 -14.01
C SER A 167 61.82 31.50 -14.97
N LYS A 168 61.61 31.61 -16.30
CA LYS A 168 62.74 31.68 -17.25
C LYS A 168 62.42 32.31 -18.61
N GLN A 169 61.79 33.49 -18.63
CA GLN A 169 61.79 34.51 -19.70
C GLN A 169 61.39 35.82 -19.01
N GLU A 170 62.08 36.96 -19.01
CA GLU A 170 63.23 37.56 -19.72
C GLU A 170 64.02 38.40 -18.71
#